data_AF-A0A226DTM9-F1
#
_entry.id   AF-A0A226DTM9-F1
#
_cell.length_a   1.000
_cell.length_b   1.000
_cell.length_c   1.000
_cell.angle_alpha   90.00
_cell.angle_beta   90.00
_cell.angle_gamma   90.00
#
_symmetry.space_group_name_H-M   'P 1'
#
loop_
_entity.id
_entity.type
_entity.pdbx_description
1 polymer ?
#
loop_
_entity_poly.entity_id
_entity_poly.type
_entity_poly.pdbx_seq_one_letter_code
_entity_poly.pdbx_strand_id
1 'polypeptide(L)'
;MMAICVGSYVCAYQSKEVARNWNGMMLYSSKIYETYWNYPGPTAGSTYNRKWLLITRPSNLLLNIFPFIVWGQILISPHHPMHITYIVSNYPALFYLAYLIYGPAMMYSFCFVGSYLKILFQTFAGIMFCILPLLRKLRLTRKPREVGKFKCSPELGAHPEHLVFVYRSLQLAMKELRLVFGKYLPLTQTFLGQLAISTGYVLIAEGKKVDVATRMTFLLCIPFAVLSWAVLLTCAGNVQKSAKDCLTSWKVHGDQWESRGDRKYMSKFRNSCKPLYLGFDGFMVVSYKSVMKFMQGIIRGVFRALLALKKKK
;
A
#
# COMPACT_ATOMS: atom_id res chain seq x y z
N MET A 1 8.06 14.60 7.10
CA MET A 1 8.00 13.67 8.25
C MET A 1 6.90 14.06 9.25
N MET A 2 6.80 15.32 9.67
CA MET A 2 5.68 15.79 10.53
C MET A 2 4.28 15.50 9.97
N ALA A 3 4.05 15.64 8.66
CA ALA A 3 2.76 15.28 8.04
C ALA A 3 2.40 13.79 8.16
N ILE A 4 3.40 12.90 8.20
CA ILE A 4 3.19 11.46 8.42
C ILE A 4 2.83 11.23 9.89
N CYS A 5 3.51 11.91 10.83
CA CYS A 5 3.20 11.86 12.26
C CYS A 5 1.78 12.38 12.57
N VAL A 6 1.31 13.43 11.87
CA VAL A 6 -0.08 13.91 11.97
C VAL A 6 -1.05 12.87 11.39
N GLY A 7 -0.70 12.20 10.29
CA GLY A 7 -1.49 11.08 9.75
C GLY A 7 -1.60 9.90 10.72
N SER A 8 -0.51 9.53 11.41
CA SER A 8 -0.56 8.52 12.49
C SER A 8 -1.37 9.00 13.69
N TYR A 9 -1.32 10.30 14.02
CA TYR A 9 -2.10 10.91 15.09
C TYR A 9 -3.61 10.91 14.79
N VAL A 10 -4.01 11.11 13.53
CA VAL A 10 -5.41 11.00 13.11
C VAL A 10 -5.91 9.54 13.17
N CYS A 11 -5.05 8.57 12.81
CA CYS A 11 -5.35 7.14 13.05
C CYS A 11 -5.48 6.83 14.56
N ALA A 12 -4.75 7.54 15.43
CA ALA A 12 -4.92 7.42 16.87
C ALA A 12 -6.26 8.01 17.35
N TYR A 13 -6.75 9.08 16.70
CA TYR A 13 -8.04 9.72 17.02
C TYR A 13 -9.26 8.86 16.65
N GLN A 14 -9.12 7.96 15.67
CA GLN A 14 -10.15 6.97 15.29
C GLN A 14 -9.75 5.53 15.69
N SER A 15 -9.03 5.37 16.81
CA SER A 15 -8.60 4.05 17.29
C SER A 15 -9.74 3.03 17.38
N LYS A 16 -10.94 3.45 17.78
CA LYS A 16 -12.14 2.61 17.81
C LYS A 16 -12.57 2.11 16.42
N GLU A 17 -12.56 2.97 15.40
CA GLU A 17 -12.93 2.57 14.03
C GLU A 17 -11.86 1.65 13.43
N VAL A 18 -10.58 1.96 13.67
CA VAL A 18 -9.46 1.13 13.24
C VAL A 18 -9.52 -0.25 13.89
N ALA A 19 -9.73 -0.32 15.22
CA ALA A 19 -9.89 -1.59 15.94
C ALA A 19 -11.10 -2.39 15.46
N ARG A 20 -12.25 -1.73 15.24
CA ARG A 20 -13.44 -2.37 14.67
C ARG A 20 -13.17 -2.95 13.29
N ASN A 21 -12.51 -2.20 12.41
CA ASN A 21 -12.14 -2.67 11.08
C ASN A 21 -11.20 -3.87 11.15
N TRP A 22 -10.19 -3.81 12.01
CA TRP A 22 -9.26 -4.92 12.23
C TRP A 22 -9.95 -6.18 12.73
N ASN A 23 -10.78 -6.07 13.77
CA ASN A 23 -11.53 -7.20 14.30
C ASN A 23 -12.47 -7.78 13.25
N GLY A 24 -13.15 -6.92 12.47
CA GLY A 24 -14.01 -7.34 11.37
C GLY A 24 -13.25 -8.10 10.27
N MET A 25 -12.08 -7.60 9.85
CA MET A 25 -11.26 -8.30 8.86
C MET A 25 -10.68 -9.62 9.37
N MET A 26 -10.26 -9.68 10.64
CA MET A 26 -9.72 -10.89 11.24
C MET A 26 -10.81 -11.96 11.37
N LEU A 27 -11.99 -11.58 11.86
CA LEU A 27 -13.15 -12.46 11.95
C LEU A 27 -13.59 -12.95 10.57
N TYR A 28 -13.64 -12.05 9.58
CA TYR A 28 -13.93 -12.42 8.19
C TYR A 28 -12.89 -13.42 7.66
N SER A 29 -11.60 -13.17 7.90
CA SER A 29 -10.53 -14.03 7.41
C SER A 29 -10.53 -15.41 8.08
N SER A 30 -10.79 -15.48 9.40
CA SER A 30 -10.93 -16.76 10.12
C SER A 30 -12.14 -17.55 9.62
N LYS A 31 -13.30 -16.90 9.46
CA LYS A 31 -14.51 -17.58 8.95
C LYS A 31 -14.34 -18.09 7.52
N ILE A 32 -13.74 -17.28 6.64
CA ILE A 32 -13.39 -17.73 5.27
C ILE A 32 -12.38 -18.87 5.32
N TYR A 33 -11.42 -18.81 6.25
CA TYR A 33 -10.41 -19.84 6.40
C TYR A 33 -11.03 -21.18 6.82
N GLU A 34 -11.82 -21.17 7.89
CA GLU A 34 -12.50 -22.35 8.41
C GLU A 34 -13.46 -22.96 7.40
N THR A 35 -14.24 -22.13 6.70
CA THR A 35 -15.29 -22.61 5.79
C THR A 35 -14.74 -23.03 4.43
N TYR A 36 -13.77 -22.29 3.87
CA TYR A 36 -13.39 -22.46 2.46
C TYR A 36 -11.92 -22.81 2.22
N TRP A 37 -11.01 -22.55 3.18
CA TRP A 37 -9.58 -22.90 3.05
C TRP A 37 -9.16 -24.15 3.81
N ASN A 38 -9.91 -24.60 4.82
CA ASN A 38 -9.57 -25.77 5.63
C ASN A 38 -9.99 -27.11 5.00
N TYR A 39 -10.21 -27.16 3.68
CA TYR A 39 -10.61 -28.37 2.95
C TYR A 39 -9.41 -29.34 2.79
N PRO A 40 -9.54 -30.67 2.99
CA PRO A 40 -8.42 -31.62 2.99
C PRO A 40 -7.51 -31.53 1.74
N GLY A 41 -6.19 -31.59 1.98
CA GLY A 41 -5.16 -31.29 0.98
C GLY A 41 -4.92 -29.80 0.63
N PRO A 42 -5.11 -28.80 1.52
CA PRO A 42 -4.99 -27.40 1.12
C PRO A 42 -3.54 -26.93 1.22
N THR A 43 -2.90 -26.72 0.07
CA THR A 43 -1.61 -26.00 -0.04
C THR A 43 -1.79 -24.48 0.05
N ALA A 44 -3.01 -23.98 0.26
CA ALA A 44 -3.33 -22.57 0.24
C ALA A 44 -2.65 -21.79 1.38
N GLY A 45 -2.74 -22.29 2.61
CA GLY A 45 -2.12 -21.67 3.79
C GLY A 45 -0.59 -21.65 3.70
N SER A 46 0.02 -22.79 3.34
CA SER A 46 1.48 -22.88 3.17
C SER A 46 1.99 -22.03 2.01
N THR A 47 1.26 -21.98 0.89
CA THR A 47 1.60 -21.11 -0.25
C THR A 47 1.45 -19.63 0.10
N TYR A 48 0.40 -19.27 0.84
CA TYR A 48 0.21 -17.92 1.36
C TYR A 48 1.39 -17.55 2.26
N ASN A 49 1.67 -18.34 3.29
CA ASN A 49 2.75 -18.09 4.25
C ASN A 49 4.12 -17.98 3.56
N ARG A 50 4.42 -18.87 2.59
CA ARG A 50 5.68 -18.81 1.84
C ARG A 50 5.82 -17.51 1.05
N LYS A 51 4.77 -17.10 0.31
CA LYS A 51 4.79 -15.85 -0.46
C LYS A 51 4.81 -14.62 0.45
N TRP A 52 4.07 -14.69 1.54
CA TRP A 52 3.99 -13.65 2.56
C TRP A 52 5.35 -13.39 3.20
N LEU A 53 6.04 -14.45 3.64
CA LEU A 53 7.37 -14.38 4.22
C LEU A 53 8.42 -13.90 3.22
N LEU A 54 8.32 -14.30 1.95
CA LEU A 54 9.25 -13.86 0.91
C LEU A 54 9.25 -12.34 0.72
N ILE A 55 8.11 -11.68 0.94
CA ILE A 55 7.98 -10.22 0.79
C ILE A 55 8.21 -9.50 2.12
N THR A 56 7.69 -10.05 3.22
CA THR A 56 7.78 -9.41 4.54
C THR A 56 9.18 -9.47 5.13
N ARG A 57 9.96 -10.54 4.93
CA ARG A 57 11.34 -10.61 5.45
C ARG A 57 12.26 -9.52 4.89
N PRO A 58 12.40 -9.33 3.58
CA PRO A 58 13.27 -8.27 3.06
C PRO A 58 12.74 -6.87 3.39
N SER A 59 11.42 -6.64 3.32
CA SER A 59 10.86 -5.35 3.71
C SER A 59 11.07 -5.05 5.19
N ASN A 60 10.97 -6.04 6.07
CA ASN A 60 11.28 -5.88 7.50
C ASN A 60 12.74 -5.54 7.73
N LEU A 61 13.65 -6.24 7.06
CA LEU A 61 15.07 -5.96 7.16
C LEU A 61 15.37 -4.53 6.71
N LEU A 62 14.86 -4.13 5.54
CA LEU A 62 15.04 -2.79 5.00
C LEU A 62 14.45 -1.71 5.92
N LEU A 63 13.23 -1.89 6.41
CA LEU A 63 12.56 -0.92 7.29
C LEU A 63 13.14 -0.86 8.69
N ASN A 64 13.80 -1.92 9.16
CA ASN A 64 14.56 -1.91 10.41
C ASN A 64 15.92 -1.21 10.24
N ILE A 65 16.59 -1.36 9.10
CA ILE A 65 17.89 -0.72 8.83
C ILE A 65 17.73 0.78 8.51
N PHE A 66 16.63 1.14 7.83
CA PHE A 66 16.40 2.51 7.34
C PHE A 66 16.50 3.60 8.42
N PRO A 67 15.90 3.47 9.62
CA PRO A 67 16.07 4.43 10.71
C PRO A 67 17.52 4.73 11.05
N PHE A 68 18.38 3.71 11.05
CA PHE A 68 19.81 3.86 11.36
C PHE A 68 20.56 4.59 10.25
N ILE A 69 20.22 4.34 8.97
CA ILE A 69 20.82 5.06 7.84
C ILE A 69 20.48 6.55 7.93
N VAL A 70 19.21 6.88 8.17
CA VAL A 70 18.77 8.28 8.26
C VAL A 70 19.32 8.95 9.51
N TRP A 71 19.36 8.25 10.64
CA TRP A 71 19.97 8.75 11.87
C TRP A 71 21.48 8.97 11.72
N GLY A 72 22.19 8.09 11.00
CA GLY A 72 23.61 8.24 10.72
C GLY A 72 23.96 9.55 10.00
N GLN A 73 23.04 10.11 9.21
CA GLN A 73 23.23 11.43 8.59
C GLN A 73 23.39 12.55 9.63
N ILE A 74 22.67 12.46 10.77
CA ILE A 74 22.79 13.41 11.87
C ILE A 74 24.19 13.36 12.49
N LEU A 75 24.78 12.15 12.57
CA LEU A 75 26.13 11.98 13.10
C LEU A 75 27.21 12.47 12.14
N ILE A 76 27.03 12.25 10.84
CA ILE A 76 28.00 12.63 9.81
C ILE A 76 27.98 14.14 9.56
N SER A 77 26.80 14.78 9.57
CA SER A 77 26.64 16.19 9.26
C SER A 77 25.80 16.93 10.32
N PRO A 78 26.29 17.09 11.55
CA PRO A 78 25.51 17.66 12.66
C PRO A 78 25.17 19.15 12.47
N HIS A 79 25.88 19.83 11.57
CA HIS A 79 25.67 21.24 11.20
C HIS A 79 24.81 21.40 9.93
N HIS A 80 24.19 20.33 9.42
CA HIS A 80 23.33 20.44 8.25
C HIS A 80 22.09 21.31 8.59
N PRO A 81 21.69 22.26 7.72
CA PRO A 81 20.56 23.17 7.98
C PRO A 81 19.19 22.48 8.10
N MET A 82 19.12 21.18 7.81
CA MET A 82 17.91 20.38 8.02
C MET A 82 17.69 19.99 9.49
N HIS A 83 18.71 20.13 10.34
CA HIS A 83 18.65 19.77 11.75
C HIS A 83 18.30 20.99 12.59
N ILE A 84 17.44 20.80 13.59
CA ILE A 84 17.04 21.89 14.50
C ILE A 84 18.25 22.42 15.27
N THR A 85 19.26 21.58 15.51
CA THR A 85 20.54 21.96 16.14
C THR A 85 21.28 23.07 15.40
N TYR A 86 21.03 23.25 14.09
CA TYR A 86 21.64 24.32 13.31
C TYR A 86 21.26 25.72 13.82
N ILE A 87 20.08 25.90 14.42
CA ILE A 87 19.62 27.20 14.95
C ILE A 87 20.57 27.72 16.04
N VAL A 88 21.17 26.82 16.81
CA VAL A 88 22.08 27.15 17.93
C VAL A 88 23.55 26.91 17.57
N SER A 89 23.89 26.73 16.29
CA SER A 89 25.26 26.39 15.86
C SER A 89 26.30 27.45 16.22
N ASN A 90 25.88 28.70 16.43
CA ASN A 90 26.77 29.80 16.81
C ASN A 90 27.23 29.73 18.28
N TYR A 91 26.61 28.88 19.11
CA TYR A 91 26.88 28.77 20.54
C TYR A 91 27.36 27.35 20.89
N PRO A 92 28.68 27.10 21.02
CA PRO A 92 29.21 25.74 21.11
C PRO A 92 28.59 24.89 22.23
N ALA A 93 28.46 25.44 23.45
CA ALA A 93 27.89 24.72 24.58
C ALA A 93 26.42 24.34 24.38
N LEU A 94 25.60 25.28 23.88
CA LEU A 94 24.19 25.03 23.57
C LEU A 94 24.03 24.07 22.40
N PHE A 95 24.91 24.14 21.41
CA PHE A 95 24.94 23.21 20.28
C PHE A 95 25.16 21.78 20.74
N TYR A 96 26.21 21.51 21.55
CA TYR A 96 26.48 20.15 22.03
C TYR A 96 25.36 19.62 22.94
N LEU A 97 24.78 20.47 23.80
CA LEU A 97 23.64 20.09 24.63
C LEU A 97 22.41 19.76 23.79
N ALA A 98 22.06 20.63 22.82
CA ALA A 98 20.94 20.40 21.90
C ALA A 98 21.16 19.14 21.07
N TYR A 99 22.39 18.90 20.60
CA TYR A 99 22.76 17.72 19.84
C TYR A 99 22.64 16.43 20.64
N LEU A 100 23.09 16.43 21.90
CA LEU A 100 22.99 15.29 22.82
C LEU A 100 21.53 14.86 23.05
N ILE A 101 20.59 15.81 23.09
CA ILE A 101 19.16 15.54 23.25
C ILE A 101 18.52 15.17 21.90
N TYR A 102 18.85 15.91 20.85
CA TYR A 102 18.27 15.78 19.52
C TYR A 102 18.57 14.42 18.87
N GLY A 103 19.81 13.93 18.98
CA GLY A 103 20.21 12.66 18.38
C GLY A 103 19.35 11.47 18.83
N PRO A 104 19.25 11.16 20.13
CA PRO A 104 18.40 10.10 20.66
C PRO A 104 16.91 10.31 20.38
N ALA A 105 16.40 11.54 20.50
CA ALA A 105 15.00 11.85 20.22
C ALA A 105 14.63 11.58 18.75
N MET A 106 15.52 11.94 17.82
CA MET A 106 15.34 11.65 16.40
C MET A 106 15.46 10.15 16.10
N MET A 107 16.40 9.45 16.73
CA MET A 107 16.50 7.99 16.60
C MET A 107 15.19 7.31 17.00
N TYR A 108 14.67 7.64 18.19
CA TYR A 108 13.39 7.12 18.67
C TYR A 108 12.27 7.42 17.67
N SER A 109 12.20 8.65 17.18
CA SER A 109 11.20 9.07 16.19
C SER A 109 11.31 8.29 14.88
N PHE A 110 12.52 8.06 14.36
CA PHE A 110 12.74 7.27 13.14
C PHE A 110 12.36 5.80 13.35
N CYS A 111 12.75 5.19 14.48
CA CYS A 111 12.38 3.83 14.83
C CYS A 111 10.86 3.67 14.98
N PHE A 112 10.19 4.64 15.60
CA PHE A 112 8.74 4.67 15.73
C PHE A 112 8.06 4.73 14.36
N VAL A 113 8.47 5.66 13.49
CA VAL A 113 7.93 5.78 12.13
C VAL A 113 8.22 4.52 11.30
N GLY A 114 9.43 3.98 11.37
CA GLY A 114 9.82 2.75 10.68
C GLY A 114 8.95 1.56 11.12
N SER A 115 8.73 1.40 12.43
CA SER A 115 7.85 0.37 13.00
C SER A 115 6.41 0.53 12.52
N TYR A 116 5.91 1.76 12.47
CA TYR A 116 4.55 2.03 11.99
C TYR A 116 4.39 1.73 10.50
N LEU A 117 5.32 2.19 9.66
CA LEU A 117 5.34 1.90 8.22
C LEU A 117 5.43 0.40 7.96
N LYS A 118 6.20 -0.33 8.76
CA LYS A 118 6.30 -1.79 8.71
C LYS A 118 4.95 -2.45 8.97
N ILE A 119 4.26 -2.08 10.04
CA ILE A 119 2.92 -2.61 10.35
C ILE A 119 1.95 -2.31 9.19
N LEU A 120 1.94 -1.07 8.67
CA LEU A 120 1.09 -0.70 7.55
C LEU A 120 1.38 -1.50 6.28
N PHE A 121 2.66 -1.65 5.92
CA PHE A 121 3.07 -2.41 4.74
C PHE A 121 2.70 -3.89 4.86
N GLN A 122 2.97 -4.50 6.01
CA GLN A 122 2.59 -5.88 6.31
C GLN A 122 1.06 -6.07 6.31
N THR A 123 0.33 -5.14 6.91
CA THR A 123 -1.13 -5.17 6.90
C THR A 123 -1.65 -5.17 5.46
N PHE A 124 -1.22 -4.16 4.70
CA PHE A 124 -1.71 -3.95 3.35
C PHE A 124 -1.38 -5.12 2.44
N ALA A 125 -0.13 -5.58 2.46
CA ALA A 125 0.25 -6.69 1.61
C ALA A 125 -0.47 -7.99 2.04
N GLY A 126 -0.72 -8.22 3.34
CA GLY A 126 -1.46 -9.39 3.83
C GLY A 126 -2.89 -9.39 3.31
N ILE A 127 -3.55 -8.23 3.39
CA ILE A 127 -4.88 -8.02 2.80
C ILE A 127 -4.85 -8.28 1.29
N MET A 128 -3.89 -7.72 0.54
CA MET A 128 -3.78 -7.95 -0.91
C MET A 128 -3.60 -9.43 -1.24
N PHE A 129 -2.80 -10.16 -0.45
CA PHE A 129 -2.60 -11.60 -0.61
C PHE A 129 -3.81 -12.44 -0.19
N CYS A 130 -4.69 -11.93 0.65
CA CYS A 130 -5.97 -12.57 0.94
C CYS A 130 -6.98 -12.32 -0.20
N ILE A 131 -7.13 -11.06 -0.60
CA ILE A 131 -8.16 -10.61 -1.55
C ILE A 131 -7.91 -11.10 -2.97
N LEU A 132 -6.68 -10.99 -3.48
CA LEU A 132 -6.38 -11.33 -4.88
C LEU A 132 -6.63 -12.81 -5.21
N PRO A 133 -6.14 -13.78 -4.42
CA PRO A 133 -6.46 -15.19 -4.65
C PRO A 133 -7.95 -15.48 -4.48
N LEU A 134 -8.61 -14.85 -3.51
CA LEU A 134 -10.04 -15.04 -3.29
C LEU A 134 -10.85 -14.58 -4.50
N LEU A 135 -10.58 -13.39 -5.05
CA LEU A 135 -11.22 -12.90 -6.28
C LEU A 135 -10.97 -13.80 -7.48
N ARG A 136 -9.75 -14.33 -7.62
CA ARG A 136 -9.42 -15.30 -8.68
C ARG A 136 -10.18 -16.61 -8.52
N LYS A 137 -10.54 -16.99 -7.29
CA LYS A 137 -11.32 -18.20 -7.01
C LYS A 137 -12.82 -18.00 -7.19
N LEU A 138 -13.33 -16.82 -6.85
CA LEU A 138 -14.71 -16.43 -7.14
C LEU A 138 -14.97 -16.29 -8.65
N ARG A 139 -13.93 -16.16 -9.46
CA ARG A 139 -14.03 -16.18 -10.93
C ARG A 139 -14.50 -17.56 -11.40
N LEU A 140 -15.52 -17.59 -12.25
CA LEU A 140 -15.91 -18.79 -12.98
C LEU A 140 -14.97 -19.02 -14.16
N THR A 141 -14.56 -20.26 -14.38
CA THR A 141 -13.69 -20.64 -15.49
C THR A 141 -14.21 -21.88 -16.16
N ARG A 142 -14.18 -21.92 -17.49
CA ARG A 142 -14.61 -23.09 -18.28
C ARG A 142 -13.77 -24.35 -18.02
N LYS A 143 -12.50 -24.18 -17.62
CA LYS A 143 -11.60 -25.31 -17.30
C LYS A 143 -11.88 -25.84 -15.89
N PRO A 144 -11.81 -27.17 -15.67
CA PRO A 144 -11.96 -27.76 -14.34
C PRO A 144 -10.98 -27.12 -13.35
N ARG A 145 -11.48 -26.82 -12.14
CA ARG A 145 -10.80 -26.02 -11.10
C ARG A 145 -9.54 -26.68 -10.51
N GLU A 146 -9.19 -27.88 -10.95
CA GLU A 146 -8.26 -28.79 -10.28
C GLU A 146 -6.78 -28.39 -10.37
N VAL A 147 -6.37 -27.56 -11.32
CA VAL A 147 -4.94 -27.30 -11.60
C VAL A 147 -4.38 -26.05 -10.87
N GLY A 148 -5.14 -25.46 -9.94
CA GLY A 148 -4.72 -24.25 -9.24
C GLY A 148 -3.87 -24.49 -7.97
N LYS A 149 -2.73 -23.79 -7.83
CA LYS A 149 -1.86 -23.83 -6.62
C LYS A 149 -2.54 -23.44 -5.29
N PHE A 150 -3.69 -22.76 -5.36
CA PHE A 150 -4.57 -22.52 -4.21
C PHE A 150 -5.79 -23.42 -4.39
N LYS A 151 -6.10 -24.32 -3.46
CA LYS A 151 -7.35 -25.08 -3.46
C LYS A 151 -8.31 -24.45 -2.45
N CYS A 152 -9.55 -24.22 -2.87
CA CYS A 152 -10.68 -23.82 -2.01
C CYS A 152 -11.76 -24.87 -2.17
N SER A 153 -12.69 -24.96 -1.21
CA SER A 153 -13.84 -25.87 -1.32
C SER A 153 -14.53 -25.75 -2.69
N PRO A 154 -14.81 -26.87 -3.39
CA PRO A 154 -15.49 -26.85 -4.68
C PRO A 154 -16.88 -26.19 -4.58
N GLU A 155 -17.52 -26.29 -3.41
CA GLU A 155 -18.85 -25.75 -3.10
C GLU A 155 -18.94 -24.24 -3.35
N LEU A 156 -17.84 -23.50 -3.17
CA LEU A 156 -17.81 -22.03 -3.33
C LEU A 156 -18.18 -21.58 -4.75
N GLY A 157 -17.99 -22.41 -5.77
CA GLY A 157 -18.43 -22.10 -7.14
C GLY A 157 -19.63 -22.89 -7.61
N ALA A 158 -19.96 -24.00 -6.94
CA ALA A 158 -21.11 -24.83 -7.28
C ALA A 158 -22.42 -24.10 -6.95
N HIS A 159 -22.48 -23.43 -5.78
CA HIS A 159 -23.69 -22.75 -5.33
C HIS A 159 -23.56 -21.23 -5.44
N PRO A 160 -24.47 -20.55 -6.18
CA PRO A 160 -24.54 -19.10 -6.26
C PRO A 160 -24.57 -18.40 -4.90
N GLU A 161 -25.26 -18.97 -3.92
CA GLU A 161 -25.47 -18.38 -2.60
C GLU A 161 -24.16 -18.13 -1.84
N HIS A 162 -23.25 -19.11 -1.84
CA HIS A 162 -21.93 -18.97 -1.22
C HIS A 162 -21.09 -17.90 -1.92
N LEU A 163 -21.14 -17.86 -3.24
CA LEU A 163 -20.41 -16.88 -4.04
C LEU A 163 -20.92 -15.45 -3.79
N VAL A 164 -22.24 -15.27 -3.72
CA VAL A 164 -22.88 -14.01 -3.32
C VAL A 164 -22.44 -13.59 -1.94
N PHE A 165 -22.54 -14.50 -0.96
CA PHE A 165 -22.18 -14.22 0.43
C PHE A 165 -20.72 -13.78 0.58
N VAL A 166 -19.78 -14.53 -0.01
CA VAL A 166 -18.35 -14.22 0.07
C VAL A 166 -18.02 -12.92 -0.64
N TYR A 167 -18.55 -12.69 -1.86
CA TYR A 167 -18.27 -11.46 -2.58
C TYR A 167 -18.86 -10.23 -1.87
N ARG A 168 -20.06 -10.34 -1.29
CA ARG A 168 -20.70 -9.25 -0.54
C ARG A 168 -19.93 -8.93 0.74
N SER A 169 -19.47 -9.96 1.45
CA SER A 169 -18.61 -9.80 2.62
C SER A 169 -17.29 -9.11 2.25
N LEU A 170 -16.70 -9.48 1.11
CA LEU A 170 -15.50 -8.83 0.58
C LEU A 170 -15.76 -7.37 0.17
N GLN A 171 -16.93 -7.04 -0.38
CA GLN A 171 -17.35 -5.65 -0.65
C GLN A 171 -17.41 -4.82 0.63
N LEU A 172 -17.94 -5.39 1.72
CA LEU A 172 -18.01 -4.71 3.01
C LEU A 172 -16.60 -4.50 3.61
N ALA A 173 -15.76 -5.54 3.62
CA ALA A 173 -14.38 -5.43 4.10
C ALA A 173 -13.58 -4.39 3.31
N MET A 174 -13.71 -4.38 1.98
CA MET A 174 -13.07 -3.38 1.14
C MET A 174 -13.65 -1.98 1.35
N LYS A 175 -14.95 -1.84 1.64
CA LYS A 175 -15.55 -0.55 1.96
C LYS A 175 -14.93 0.05 3.23
N GLU A 176 -14.82 -0.73 4.30
CA GLU A 176 -14.16 -0.28 5.55
C GLU A 176 -12.69 0.10 5.29
N LEU A 177 -11.97 -0.74 4.53
CA LEU A 177 -10.59 -0.44 4.15
C LEU A 177 -10.47 0.89 3.39
N ARG A 178 -11.39 1.18 2.49
CA ARG A 178 -11.42 2.43 1.73
C ARG A 178 -11.81 3.63 2.58
N LEU A 179 -12.69 3.47 3.56
CA LEU A 179 -13.05 4.57 4.47
C LEU A 179 -11.84 5.03 5.28
N VAL A 180 -11.03 4.08 5.74
CA VAL A 180 -9.79 4.37 6.48
C VAL A 180 -8.71 4.89 5.53
N PHE A 181 -8.32 4.11 4.51
CA PHE A 181 -7.13 4.42 3.70
C PHE A 181 -7.40 5.34 2.51
N GLY A 182 -8.63 5.41 2.03
CA GLY A 182 -8.99 6.14 0.81
C GLY A 182 -8.58 7.60 0.85
N LYS A 183 -8.85 8.29 1.97
CA LYS A 183 -8.53 9.71 2.18
C LYS A 183 -7.02 10.00 2.13
N TYR A 184 -6.20 9.05 2.56
CA TYR A 184 -4.74 9.21 2.61
C TYR A 184 -4.07 8.97 1.26
N LEU A 185 -4.67 8.14 0.39
CA LEU A 185 -4.09 7.84 -0.93
C LEU A 185 -3.75 9.11 -1.74
N PRO A 186 -4.65 10.09 -1.94
CA PRO A 186 -4.31 11.29 -2.73
C PRO A 186 -3.29 12.20 -2.03
N LEU A 187 -3.32 12.27 -0.70
CA LEU A 187 -2.36 13.05 0.08
C LEU A 187 -0.95 12.47 -0.04
N THR A 188 -0.80 11.17 0.18
CA THR A 188 0.48 10.46 0.04
C THR A 188 0.98 10.52 -1.39
N GLN A 189 0.11 10.38 -2.39
CA GLN A 189 0.49 10.50 -3.80
C GLN A 189 1.01 11.90 -4.13
N THR A 190 0.34 12.95 -3.67
CA THR A 190 0.79 14.34 -3.89
C THR A 190 2.11 14.60 -3.18
N PHE A 191 2.22 14.17 -1.92
CA PHE A 191 3.44 14.34 -1.12
C PHE A 191 4.65 13.66 -1.76
N LEU A 192 4.53 12.37 -2.11
CA LEU A 192 5.62 11.63 -2.75
C LEU A 192 5.95 12.17 -4.15
N GLY A 193 4.93 12.63 -4.88
CA GLY A 193 5.13 13.27 -6.18
C GLY A 193 5.95 14.56 -6.06
N GLN A 194 5.58 15.45 -5.14
CA GLN A 194 6.31 16.70 -4.90
C GLN A 194 7.72 16.44 -4.40
N LEU A 195 7.89 15.50 -3.46
CA LEU A 195 9.19 15.10 -2.95
C LEU A 195 10.11 14.59 -4.07
N ALA A 196 9.59 13.74 -4.95
CA ALA A 196 10.33 13.23 -6.10
C ALA A 196 10.71 14.35 -7.08
N ILE A 197 9.81 15.29 -7.33
CA ILE A 197 10.06 16.43 -8.23
C ILE A 197 11.13 17.36 -7.64
N SER A 198 11.00 17.75 -6.37
CA SER A 198 11.95 18.64 -5.70
C SER A 198 13.35 18.01 -5.62
N THR A 199 13.42 16.73 -5.24
CA THR A 199 14.70 16.03 -5.16
C THR A 199 15.32 15.84 -6.55
N GLY A 200 14.51 15.48 -7.56
CA GLY A 200 14.98 15.38 -8.93
C GLY A 200 15.56 16.70 -9.46
N TYR A 201 14.90 17.82 -9.16
CA TYR A 201 15.43 19.15 -9.48
C TYR A 201 16.77 19.42 -8.78
N VAL A 202 16.84 19.26 -7.45
CA VAL A 202 18.05 19.54 -6.66
C VAL A 202 19.23 18.69 -7.12
N LEU A 203 19.01 17.39 -7.39
CA LEU A 203 20.05 16.49 -7.88
C LEU A 203 20.60 16.89 -9.25
N ILE A 204 19.75 17.38 -10.16
CA ILE A 204 20.15 17.74 -11.52
C ILE A 204 20.75 19.15 -11.59
N ALA A 205 20.10 20.14 -10.97
CA ALA A 205 20.49 21.55 -11.06
C ALA A 205 21.60 21.92 -10.08
N GLU A 206 21.53 21.40 -8.85
CA GLU A 206 22.41 21.79 -7.73
C GLU A 206 23.32 20.65 -7.27
N GLY A 207 23.35 19.52 -7.99
CA GLY A 207 24.02 18.29 -7.55
C GLY A 207 25.53 18.41 -7.28
N LYS A 208 26.19 19.48 -7.77
CA LYS A 208 27.60 19.80 -7.45
C LYS A 208 27.77 20.57 -6.14
N LYS A 209 26.74 21.31 -5.69
CA LYS A 209 26.74 22.08 -4.45
C LYS A 209 26.21 21.29 -3.25
N VAL A 210 25.44 20.23 -3.52
CA VAL A 210 24.88 19.36 -2.49
C VAL A 210 25.98 18.42 -1.98
N ASP A 211 26.10 18.32 -0.66
CA ASP A 211 27.00 17.39 0.01
C ASP A 211 26.79 15.94 -0.47
N VAL A 212 27.89 15.17 -0.49
CA VAL A 212 27.89 13.79 -1.00
C VAL A 212 26.92 12.91 -0.21
N ALA A 213 26.85 13.05 1.12
CA ALA A 213 25.96 12.24 1.95
C ALA A 213 24.48 12.56 1.68
N THR A 214 24.14 13.83 1.53
CA THR A 214 22.78 14.27 1.16
C THR A 214 22.40 13.78 -0.25
N ARG A 215 23.33 13.90 -1.20
CA ARG A 215 23.14 13.41 -2.58
C ARG A 215 22.89 11.90 -2.60
N MET A 216 23.67 11.12 -1.85
CA MET A 216 23.47 9.66 -1.74
C MET A 216 22.13 9.32 -1.09
N THR A 217 21.74 10.05 -0.03
CA THR A 217 20.44 9.89 0.63
C THR A 217 19.29 10.14 -0.36
N PHE A 218 19.37 11.21 -1.15
CA PHE A 218 18.39 11.52 -2.19
C PHE A 218 18.31 10.45 -3.29
N LEU A 219 19.47 9.94 -3.75
CA LEU A 219 19.53 8.91 -4.78
C LEU A 219 19.00 7.54 -4.31
N LEU A 220 19.11 7.23 -3.02
CA LEU A 220 18.68 5.94 -2.49
C LEU A 220 17.24 6.00 -1.96
N CYS A 221 16.94 6.94 -1.07
CA CYS A 221 15.69 6.96 -0.31
C CYS A 221 14.48 7.37 -1.17
N ILE A 222 14.65 8.36 -2.06
CA ILE A 222 13.52 8.89 -2.83
C ILE A 222 13.05 7.91 -3.91
N PRO A 223 13.93 7.33 -4.77
CA PRO A 223 13.51 6.31 -5.72
C PRO A 223 12.90 5.10 -5.01
N PHE A 224 13.46 4.66 -3.89
CA PHE A 224 12.89 3.56 -3.11
C PHE A 224 11.47 3.86 -2.63
N ALA A 225 11.22 5.06 -2.09
CA ALA A 225 9.89 5.47 -1.66
C ALA A 225 8.89 5.55 -2.82
N VAL A 226 9.29 6.15 -3.95
CA VAL A 226 8.47 6.27 -5.17
C VAL A 226 8.14 4.90 -5.76
N LEU A 227 9.12 4.00 -5.86
CA LEU A 227 8.93 2.65 -6.37
C LEU A 227 8.03 1.83 -5.45
N SER A 228 8.25 1.90 -4.13
CA SER A 228 7.40 1.22 -3.14
C SER A 228 5.94 1.68 -3.26
N TRP A 229 5.72 2.99 -3.44
CA TRP A 229 4.39 3.53 -3.67
C TRP A 229 3.79 3.08 -5.00
N ALA A 230 4.56 3.06 -6.08
CA ALA A 230 4.11 2.58 -7.39
C ALA A 230 3.71 1.09 -7.36
N VAL A 231 4.44 0.26 -6.61
CA VAL A 231 4.09 -1.15 -6.37
C VAL A 231 2.76 -1.26 -5.63
N LEU A 232 2.56 -0.46 -4.57
CA LEU A 232 1.30 -0.42 -3.83
C LEU A 232 0.11 -0.05 -4.72
N LEU A 233 0.25 1.03 -5.52
CA LEU A 233 -0.76 1.45 -6.48
C LEU A 233 -1.03 0.37 -7.54
N THR A 234 -0.01 -0.36 -7.97
CA THR A 234 -0.14 -1.47 -8.91
C THR A 234 -0.92 -2.64 -8.31
N CYS A 235 -0.63 -3.01 -7.05
CA CYS A 235 -1.40 -4.02 -6.32
C CYS A 235 -2.87 -3.63 -6.19
N ALA A 236 -3.14 -2.37 -5.83
CA ALA A 236 -4.49 -1.82 -5.76
C ALA A 236 -5.22 -1.87 -7.12
N GLY A 237 -4.52 -1.50 -8.21
CA GLY A 237 -5.04 -1.61 -9.56
C GLY A 237 -5.34 -3.07 -9.97
N ASN A 238 -4.51 -4.02 -9.53
CA ASN A 238 -4.71 -5.45 -9.77
C ASN A 238 -5.95 -6.00 -9.04
N VAL A 239 -6.26 -5.50 -7.83
CA VAL A 239 -7.51 -5.84 -7.13
C VAL A 239 -8.70 -5.38 -7.95
N GLN A 240 -8.67 -4.12 -8.43
CA GLN A 240 -9.76 -3.59 -9.26
C GLN A 240 -9.96 -4.39 -10.55
N LYS A 241 -8.86 -4.70 -11.25
CA LYS A 241 -8.91 -5.52 -12.47
C LYS A 241 -9.48 -6.92 -12.16
N SER A 242 -8.98 -7.58 -11.12
CA SER A 242 -9.44 -8.92 -10.73
C SER A 242 -10.91 -8.94 -10.34
N ALA A 243 -11.40 -7.89 -9.68
CA ALA A 243 -12.81 -7.77 -9.32
C ALA A 243 -13.70 -7.58 -10.57
N LYS A 244 -13.26 -6.79 -11.56
CA LYS A 244 -13.96 -6.65 -12.85
C LYS A 244 -13.98 -7.97 -13.63
N ASP A 245 -12.85 -8.65 -13.69
CA ASP A 245 -12.71 -9.95 -14.37
C ASP A 245 -13.60 -11.01 -13.70
N CYS A 246 -13.69 -11.00 -12.38
CA CYS A 246 -14.59 -11.86 -11.59
C CYS A 246 -16.05 -11.61 -11.96
N LEU A 247 -16.55 -10.37 -11.90
CA LEU A 247 -17.92 -10.04 -12.27
C LEU A 247 -18.22 -10.36 -13.75
N THR A 248 -17.25 -10.14 -14.64
CA THR A 248 -17.38 -10.46 -16.07
C THR A 248 -17.48 -11.97 -16.27
N SER A 249 -16.72 -12.77 -15.51
CA SER A 249 -16.79 -14.22 -15.60
C SER A 249 -18.18 -14.78 -15.25
N TRP A 250 -18.89 -14.15 -14.32
CA TRP A 250 -20.27 -14.53 -13.98
C TRP A 250 -21.27 -14.23 -15.09
N LYS A 251 -20.95 -13.26 -15.98
CA LYS A 251 -21.72 -13.02 -17.20
C LYS A 251 -21.44 -14.07 -18.26
N VAL A 252 -20.16 -14.36 -18.49
CA VAL A 252 -19.70 -15.16 -19.63
C VAL A 252 -19.84 -16.66 -19.37
N HIS A 253 -19.62 -17.10 -18.13
CA HIS A 253 -19.62 -18.52 -17.73
C HIS A 253 -20.78 -18.87 -16.79
N GLY A 254 -21.85 -18.06 -16.83
CA GLY A 254 -23.04 -18.33 -16.01
C GLY A 254 -23.84 -19.54 -16.49
N ASP A 255 -23.56 -20.06 -17.68
CA ASP A 255 -24.10 -21.33 -18.19
C ASP A 255 -23.70 -22.54 -17.34
N GLN A 256 -22.67 -22.42 -16.50
CA GLN A 256 -22.26 -23.45 -15.53
C GLN A 256 -23.29 -23.70 -14.43
N TRP A 257 -24.23 -22.78 -14.20
CA TRP A 257 -25.32 -23.00 -13.26
C TRP A 257 -26.47 -23.73 -13.95
N GLU A 258 -26.74 -24.95 -13.48
CA GLU A 258 -27.75 -25.85 -14.04
C GLU A 258 -29.14 -25.18 -14.07
N SER A 259 -29.53 -24.58 -12.94
CA SER A 259 -30.82 -23.92 -12.77
C SER A 259 -30.91 -22.60 -13.55
N ARG A 260 -32.01 -22.43 -14.30
CA ARG A 260 -32.37 -21.14 -14.93
C ARG A 260 -32.67 -20.07 -13.87
N GLY A 261 -33.16 -20.49 -12.70
CA GLY A 261 -33.40 -19.62 -11.54
C GLY A 261 -32.11 -18.98 -11.05
N ASP A 262 -31.08 -19.79 -10.86
CA ASP A 262 -29.75 -19.38 -10.40
C ASP A 262 -29.08 -18.42 -11.36
N ARG A 263 -29.18 -18.69 -12.67
CA ARG A 263 -28.70 -17.79 -13.72
C ARG A 263 -29.37 -16.41 -13.65
N LYS A 264 -30.69 -16.38 -13.48
CA LYS A 264 -31.46 -15.13 -13.36
C LYS A 264 -31.10 -14.39 -12.07
N TYR A 265 -30.96 -15.11 -10.96
CA TYR A 265 -30.53 -14.57 -9.67
C TYR A 265 -29.14 -13.95 -9.76
N MET A 266 -28.15 -14.67 -10.28
CA MET A 266 -26.77 -14.20 -10.42
C MET A 266 -26.64 -13.03 -11.40
N SER A 267 -27.45 -13.01 -12.47
CA SER A 267 -27.50 -11.87 -13.38
C SER A 267 -27.95 -10.59 -12.66
N LYS A 268 -29.01 -10.68 -11.84
CA LYS A 268 -29.47 -9.56 -10.99
C LYS A 268 -28.41 -9.17 -9.96
N PHE A 269 -27.84 -10.15 -9.25
CA PHE A 269 -26.81 -9.89 -8.23
C PHE A 269 -25.59 -9.18 -8.83
N ARG A 270 -25.05 -9.67 -9.95
CA ARG A 270 -23.93 -9.05 -10.66
C ARG A 270 -24.23 -7.59 -11.01
N ASN A 271 -25.42 -7.28 -11.52
CA ASN A 271 -25.80 -5.91 -11.85
C ASN A 271 -25.88 -5.00 -10.61
N SER A 272 -26.16 -5.56 -9.43
CA SER A 272 -26.11 -4.83 -8.16
C SER A 272 -24.68 -4.62 -7.62
N CYS A 273 -23.70 -5.37 -8.12
CA CYS A 273 -22.33 -5.35 -7.63
C CYS A 273 -21.48 -4.30 -8.35
N LYS A 274 -20.95 -3.34 -7.60
CA LYS A 274 -19.85 -2.49 -8.06
C LYS A 274 -18.53 -3.25 -7.93
N PRO A 275 -17.61 -3.19 -8.92
CA PRO A 275 -16.29 -3.77 -8.79
C PRO A 275 -15.57 -3.21 -7.56
N LEU A 276 -14.85 -4.07 -6.83
CA LEU A 276 -13.98 -3.64 -5.74
C LEU A 276 -12.89 -2.72 -6.28
N TYR A 277 -12.51 -1.72 -5.51
CA TYR A 277 -11.38 -0.85 -5.83
C TYR A 277 -10.81 -0.26 -4.54
N LEU A 278 -9.63 0.34 -4.63
CA LEU A 278 -9.08 1.18 -3.58
C LEU A 278 -9.08 2.63 -4.05
N GLY A 279 -9.39 3.56 -3.16
CA GLY A 279 -9.52 4.97 -3.53
C GLY A 279 -10.47 5.75 -2.65
N PHE A 280 -10.45 7.06 -2.83
CA PHE A 280 -11.36 8.01 -2.20
C PHE A 280 -12.56 8.24 -3.13
N ASP A 281 -13.77 7.95 -2.63
CA ASP A 281 -15.02 8.17 -3.38
C ASP A 281 -15.11 9.62 -3.89
N GLY A 282 -15.45 9.78 -5.17
CA GLY A 282 -15.58 11.09 -5.83
C GLY A 282 -14.26 11.78 -6.22
N PHE A 283 -13.12 11.39 -5.63
CA PHE A 283 -11.84 12.07 -5.86
C PHE A 283 -10.84 11.23 -6.66
N MET A 284 -10.52 10.03 -6.18
CA MET A 284 -9.48 9.21 -6.80
C MET A 284 -9.78 7.73 -6.69
N VAL A 285 -9.91 7.07 -7.84
CA VAL A 285 -9.95 5.61 -7.95
C VAL A 285 -8.57 5.11 -8.39
N VAL A 286 -7.95 4.25 -7.58
CA VAL A 286 -6.66 3.66 -7.92
C VAL A 286 -6.87 2.57 -8.98
N SER A 287 -6.27 2.81 -10.13
CA SER A 287 -6.27 1.91 -11.28
C SER A 287 -4.85 1.78 -11.82
N TYR A 288 -4.62 0.84 -12.74
CA TYR A 288 -3.33 0.74 -13.44
C TYR A 288 -2.94 2.06 -14.14
N LYS A 289 -3.93 2.79 -14.68
CA LYS A 289 -3.70 4.12 -15.30
C LYS A 289 -3.21 5.15 -14.28
N SER A 290 -3.60 5.02 -13.02
CA SER A 290 -3.17 5.94 -11.94
C SER A 290 -1.67 5.83 -11.68
N VAL A 291 -1.10 4.62 -11.73
CA VAL A 291 0.35 4.38 -11.62
C VAL A 291 1.11 5.09 -12.73
N MET A 292 0.66 4.93 -13.98
CA MET A 292 1.30 5.56 -15.14
C MET A 292 1.21 7.08 -15.07
N LYS A 293 0.05 7.63 -14.70
CA LYS A 293 -0.14 9.07 -14.51
C LYS A 293 0.76 9.64 -13.42
N PHE A 294 0.95 8.89 -12.32
CA PHE A 294 1.85 9.29 -11.25
C PHE A 294 3.31 9.39 -11.73
N MET A 295 3.83 8.35 -12.39
CA MET A 295 5.19 8.36 -12.92
C MET A 295 5.39 9.45 -13.98
N GLN A 296 4.43 9.61 -14.90
CA GLN A 296 4.46 10.70 -15.89
C GLN A 296 4.42 12.08 -15.22
N GLY A 297 3.64 12.22 -14.14
CA GLY A 297 3.56 13.45 -13.35
C GLY A 297 4.90 13.84 -12.74
N ILE A 298 5.62 12.88 -12.16
CA ILE A 298 6.97 13.11 -11.62
C ILE A 298 7.92 13.56 -12.72
N ILE A 299 8.01 12.81 -13.82
CA ILE A 299 8.92 13.12 -14.93
C ILE A 299 8.64 14.52 -15.49
N ARG A 300 7.38 14.81 -15.83
CA ARG A 300 6.97 16.12 -16.34
C ARG A 300 7.21 17.23 -15.33
N GLY A 301 6.98 16.97 -14.04
CA GLY A 301 7.22 17.92 -12.97
C GLY A 301 8.69 18.30 -12.85
N VAL A 302 9.60 17.33 -12.89
CA VAL A 302 11.05 17.56 -12.88
C VAL A 302 11.48 18.41 -14.09
N PHE A 303 11.05 18.05 -15.31
CA PHE A 303 11.38 18.82 -16.50
C PHE A 303 10.86 20.25 -16.43
N ARG A 304 9.62 20.46 -15.97
CA ARG A 304 9.06 21.81 -15.79
C ARG A 304 9.83 22.62 -14.76
N ALA A 305 10.19 22.02 -13.62
CA ALA A 305 10.99 22.69 -12.60
C ALA A 305 12.37 23.11 -13.15
N LEU A 306 13.04 22.23 -13.90
CA LEU A 306 14.31 22.53 -14.55
C LEU A 306 14.16 23.69 -15.56
N LEU A 307 13.15 23.66 -16.44
CA LEU A 307 12.94 24.71 -17.43
C LEU A 307 12.60 26.06 -16.79
N ALA A 308 11.80 26.07 -15.71
CA ALA A 308 11.40 27.30 -15.03
C ALA A 308 12.55 27.95 -14.25
N LEU A 309 13.38 27.14 -13.57
CA LEU A 309 14.40 27.65 -12.66
C LEU A 309 15.79 27.82 -13.31
N LYS A 310 16.06 27.17 -14.45
CA LYS A 310 17.35 27.30 -15.17
C LYS A 310 17.55 28.68 -15.82
N LYS A 311 16.54 29.55 -15.85
CA LYS A 311 16.56 30.82 -16.61
C LYS A 311 17.36 31.98 -15.99
N LYS A 312 18.24 31.74 -15.01
CA LYS A 312 19.07 32.80 -14.39
C LYS A 312 20.52 32.35 -14.13
N LYS A 313 21.27 32.13 -15.20
CA LYS A 313 22.72 32.25 -15.20
C LYS A 313 23.16 33.00 -16.44
#